data_AF-A0A2T7EF10-F1
#
_entry.id   AF-A0A2T7EF10-F1
#
_cell.length_a   1.000
_cell.length_b   1.000
_cell.length_c   1.000
_cell.angle_alpha   90.00
_cell.angle_beta   90.00
_cell.angle_gamma   90.00
#
_symmetry.space_group_name_H-M   'P 1'
#
loop_
_entity.id
_entity.type
_entity.pdbx_description
1 polymer ?
#
loop_
_entity_poly.entity_id
_entity_poly.type
_entity_poly.pdbx_seq_one_letter_code
_entity_poly.pdbx_strand_id
1 'polypeptide(L)'
;MAPNDVATTVPSEPESVGGRMSSEDMVATRPLLSSPSPSPSPSSASAAPVQESIEELDRRYAPYARRDAYGPMGLAPVGAVEAFRLAVAAVVLVPLRVVAGMLVLVVYYLVCRVCTLRVEEEREGGEGDGYARLEGWRREGVVRCGRALARAMLFVFGFYWIPEYDCRFPDAEDGHADQSKEMERPGAIVSNHVSYVDILYHMSASFPSFVAKRSVARLPLVGLISKCLGCIFVQRESKTSDFKGVSGAVTERIQRAHQQKNAPMMLLFPEGTTTNGDYLLPFKTGAFIAKAPVQPVILRYPYKRFNPAWESMSGARHVFLLLCQFVNYLEVIHLPVYYPSEQEKNDAKLYANNVRKLMAVEGNLILSDLGLAEKRVYHAALNGLLCQS
;
A
#
# COMPACT_ATOMS: atom_id res chain seq x y z
N MET A 1 -11.13 -30.78 53.37
CA MET A 1 -12.11 -31.84 53.65
C MET A 1 -13.05 -31.93 52.46
N ALA A 2 -13.21 -33.12 51.87
CA ALA A 2 -14.46 -33.54 51.23
C ALA A 2 -15.43 -34.06 52.34
N PRO A 3 -16.70 -34.37 52.07
CA PRO A 3 -17.16 -35.52 51.23
C PRO A 3 -17.83 -35.08 49.89
N ASN A 4 -18.06 -35.88 48.83
CA ASN A 4 -18.54 -37.28 48.65
C ASN A 4 -20.06 -37.45 48.96
N ASP A 5 -20.89 -38.25 48.26
CA ASP A 5 -20.76 -39.25 47.17
C ASP A 5 -22.08 -39.26 46.31
N VAL A 6 -22.19 -39.70 45.02
CA VAL A 6 -22.20 -41.07 44.42
C VAL A 6 -23.35 -41.97 44.98
N ALA A 7 -24.17 -42.76 44.25
CA ALA A 7 -24.18 -43.40 42.90
C ALA A 7 -25.64 -43.44 42.29
N THR A 8 -25.94 -43.59 40.98
CA THR A 8 -25.81 -44.72 40.00
C THR A 8 -26.81 -45.89 40.15
N THR A 9 -27.62 -46.22 39.11
CA THR A 9 -27.90 -47.60 38.58
C THR A 9 -28.91 -47.64 37.39
N VAL A 10 -28.68 -48.59 36.44
CA VAL A 10 -29.35 -48.88 35.13
C VAL A 10 -28.88 -50.32 34.69
N PRO A 11 -29.50 -51.18 33.81
CA PRO A 11 -30.76 -51.15 32.99
C PRO A 11 -31.77 -52.31 33.27
N SER A 12 -32.85 -52.44 32.47
CA SER A 12 -33.37 -53.76 32.02
C SER A 12 -34.21 -53.72 30.72
N GLU A 13 -33.78 -54.49 29.73
CA GLU A 13 -34.56 -55.10 28.61
C GLU A 13 -35.11 -56.50 29.06
N PRO A 14 -35.81 -57.35 28.26
CA PRO A 14 -36.02 -57.38 26.79
C PRO A 14 -37.48 -57.72 26.34
N GLU A 15 -37.69 -58.02 25.05
CA GLU A 15 -38.19 -59.35 24.60
C GLU A 15 -38.12 -59.55 23.07
N SER A 16 -38.10 -60.81 22.61
CA SER A 16 -38.26 -61.16 21.18
C SER A 16 -38.89 -62.55 20.95
N VAL A 17 -39.87 -62.64 20.04
CA VAL A 17 -40.49 -63.90 19.56
C VAL A 17 -40.85 -63.74 18.07
N GLY A 18 -40.62 -64.76 17.24
CA GLY A 18 -40.87 -64.76 15.78
C GLY A 18 -42.03 -65.64 15.33
N GLY A 19 -42.32 -65.68 14.01
CA GLY A 19 -43.53 -66.35 13.49
C GLY A 19 -43.57 -66.78 12.00
N ARG A 20 -42.88 -67.90 11.69
CA ARG A 20 -43.12 -68.83 10.55
C ARG A 20 -42.93 -68.33 9.08
N MET A 21 -42.98 -69.31 8.17
CA MET A 21 -42.41 -69.32 6.81
C MET A 21 -43.06 -70.44 5.98
N SER A 22 -43.48 -70.14 4.73
CA SER A 22 -43.82 -71.10 3.64
C SER A 22 -44.53 -70.34 2.50
N SER A 23 -44.43 -70.67 1.20
CA SER A 23 -43.45 -71.45 0.40
C SER A 23 -43.71 -71.14 -1.08
N GLU A 24 -42.70 -71.32 -1.95
CA GLU A 24 -42.79 -71.44 -3.42
C GLU A 24 -43.39 -70.23 -4.20
N ASP A 25 -42.93 -69.83 -5.38
CA ASP A 25 -42.19 -70.56 -6.43
C ASP A 25 -40.90 -69.87 -6.92
N MET A 26 -40.09 -70.60 -7.69
CA MET A 26 -38.87 -70.12 -8.34
C MET A 26 -39.13 -69.47 -9.72
N VAL A 27 -38.30 -68.48 -10.11
CA VAL A 27 -37.42 -68.50 -11.32
C VAL A 27 -36.75 -67.12 -11.49
N ALA A 28 -35.53 -67.08 -12.04
CA ALA A 28 -34.72 -65.87 -12.16
C ALA A 28 -34.58 -65.38 -13.61
N THR A 29 -34.40 -64.06 -13.82
CA THR A 29 -33.15 -63.46 -14.36
C THR A 29 -33.25 -61.95 -14.65
N ARG A 30 -32.18 -61.21 -14.28
CA ARG A 30 -31.70 -59.88 -14.74
C ARG A 30 -32.69 -58.72 -15.05
N PRO A 31 -32.45 -57.49 -14.51
CA PRO A 31 -33.20 -56.29 -14.89
C PRO A 31 -32.75 -55.71 -16.24
N LEU A 32 -33.66 -55.00 -16.92
CA LEU A 32 -33.36 -54.13 -18.07
C LEU A 32 -33.30 -52.65 -17.65
N LEU A 33 -32.55 -51.86 -18.41
CA LEU A 33 -32.15 -50.49 -18.08
C LEU A 33 -33.29 -49.47 -18.28
N SER A 34 -33.40 -48.52 -17.34
CA SER A 34 -34.02 -47.21 -17.60
C SER A 34 -33.00 -46.28 -18.30
N SER A 35 -33.49 -45.40 -19.17
CA SER A 35 -32.66 -44.44 -19.90
C SER A 35 -32.25 -43.25 -19.03
N PRO A 36 -31.04 -42.68 -19.23
CA PRO A 36 -30.57 -41.54 -18.45
C PRO A 36 -31.27 -40.25 -18.89
N SER A 37 -31.76 -39.49 -17.90
CA SER A 37 -32.06 -38.07 -18.06
C SER A 37 -30.76 -37.26 -18.29
N PRO A 38 -30.81 -36.12 -19.01
CA PRO A 38 -29.62 -35.34 -19.30
C PRO A 38 -29.01 -34.75 -18.02
N SER A 39 -27.72 -35.02 -17.79
CA SER A 39 -26.97 -34.41 -16.71
C SER A 39 -26.70 -32.92 -16.98
N PRO A 40 -26.78 -32.04 -15.97
CA PRO A 40 -26.36 -30.65 -16.12
C PRO A 40 -24.84 -30.58 -16.31
N SER A 41 -24.39 -29.72 -17.22
CA SER A 41 -22.96 -29.51 -17.51
C SER A 41 -22.23 -28.87 -16.32
N PRO A 42 -21.13 -29.47 -15.80
CA PRO A 42 -20.43 -28.97 -14.63
C PRO A 42 -19.48 -27.82 -14.97
N SER A 43 -20.01 -26.60 -15.17
CA SER A 43 -19.18 -25.42 -15.48
C SER A 43 -19.72 -24.05 -15.03
N SER A 44 -20.97 -23.93 -14.57
CA SER A 44 -21.56 -22.61 -14.21
C SER A 44 -21.99 -22.46 -12.75
N ALA A 45 -22.54 -23.51 -12.12
CA ALA A 45 -23.18 -23.41 -10.81
C ALA A 45 -22.24 -23.06 -9.64
N SER A 46 -20.94 -23.39 -9.73
CA SER A 46 -19.98 -23.18 -8.63
C SER A 46 -19.38 -21.77 -8.59
N ALA A 47 -19.42 -21.02 -9.69
CA ALA A 47 -18.73 -19.72 -9.78
C ALA A 47 -19.57 -18.56 -9.21
N ALA A 48 -20.89 -18.60 -9.41
CA ALA A 48 -21.82 -17.56 -8.93
C ALA A 48 -21.71 -17.25 -7.42
N PRO A 49 -21.79 -18.22 -6.48
CA PRO A 49 -21.73 -17.90 -5.05
C PRO A 49 -20.36 -17.35 -4.61
N VAL A 50 -19.27 -17.75 -5.27
CA VAL A 50 -17.94 -17.18 -5.00
C VAL A 50 -17.88 -15.73 -5.49
N GLN A 51 -18.35 -15.45 -6.70
CA GLN A 51 -18.41 -14.10 -7.26
C GLN A 51 -19.28 -13.15 -6.41
N GLU A 52 -20.47 -13.57 -6.01
CA GLU A 52 -21.36 -12.79 -5.13
C GLU A 52 -20.70 -12.49 -3.78
N SER A 53 -20.00 -13.47 -3.18
CA SER A 53 -19.26 -13.27 -1.93
C SER A 53 -18.08 -12.29 -2.07
N ILE A 54 -17.41 -12.27 -3.24
CA ILE A 54 -16.35 -11.32 -3.55
C ILE A 54 -16.93 -9.91 -3.74
N GLU A 55 -18.09 -9.76 -4.39
CA GLU A 55 -18.72 -8.45 -4.56
C GLU A 55 -19.27 -7.87 -3.25
N GLU A 56 -19.77 -8.69 -2.33
CA GLU A 56 -20.10 -8.25 -0.97
C GLU A 56 -18.83 -7.84 -0.20
N LEU A 57 -17.75 -8.65 -0.30
CA LEU A 57 -16.47 -8.36 0.34
C LEU A 57 -15.86 -7.04 -0.17
N ASP A 58 -15.86 -6.80 -1.48
CA ASP A 58 -15.39 -5.58 -2.11
C ASP A 58 -16.26 -4.37 -1.75
N ARG A 59 -17.58 -4.55 -1.57
CA ARG A 59 -18.46 -3.50 -1.04
C ARG A 59 -18.13 -3.15 0.41
N ARG A 60 -17.86 -4.16 1.25
CA ARG A 60 -17.50 -4.00 2.66
C ARG A 60 -16.10 -3.41 2.88
N TYR A 61 -15.16 -3.67 1.97
CA TYR A 61 -13.76 -3.25 2.04
C TYR A 61 -13.36 -2.32 0.89
N ALA A 62 -14.29 -1.45 0.46
CA ALA A 62 -14.20 -0.63 -0.75
C ALA A 62 -12.90 0.20 -0.98
N PRO A 63 -12.18 0.72 0.04
CA PRO A 63 -10.85 1.33 -0.14
C PRO A 63 -9.75 0.41 -0.67
N TYR A 64 -10.01 -0.90 -0.68
CA TYR A 64 -9.11 -1.95 -1.13
C TYR A 64 -9.67 -2.72 -2.33
N ALA A 65 -10.91 -2.48 -2.74
CA ALA A 65 -11.53 -3.13 -3.90
C ALA A 65 -10.84 -2.71 -5.21
N ARG A 66 -10.52 -3.68 -6.08
CA ARG A 66 -9.87 -3.44 -7.39
C ARG A 66 -10.89 -3.50 -8.53
N ARG A 67 -11.09 -2.36 -9.19
CA ARG A 67 -12.07 -2.14 -10.27
C ARG A 67 -11.44 -2.11 -11.67
N ASP A 68 -10.29 -2.75 -11.85
CA ASP A 68 -9.53 -2.74 -13.11
C ASP A 68 -9.75 -4.02 -13.94
N ALA A 69 -9.19 -4.07 -15.16
CA ALA A 69 -9.41 -5.14 -16.12
C ALA A 69 -8.81 -6.51 -15.72
N TYR A 70 -8.11 -6.59 -14.58
CA TYR A 70 -7.53 -7.82 -14.02
C TYR A 70 -8.19 -8.20 -12.67
N GLY A 71 -9.11 -7.37 -12.16
CA GLY A 71 -9.99 -7.66 -11.03
C GLY A 71 -9.26 -8.01 -9.71
N PRO A 72 -9.95 -8.66 -8.75
CA PRO A 72 -9.40 -9.03 -7.45
C PRO A 72 -8.07 -9.78 -7.58
N MET A 73 -7.06 -9.36 -6.79
CA MET A 73 -5.69 -9.92 -6.81
C MET A 73 -4.97 -9.91 -8.19
N GLY A 74 -5.54 -9.30 -9.23
CA GLY A 74 -5.07 -9.46 -10.60
C GLY A 74 -5.27 -10.89 -11.15
N LEU A 75 -6.32 -11.58 -10.71
CA LEU A 75 -6.62 -12.97 -11.07
C LEU A 75 -7.82 -13.14 -12.03
N ALA A 76 -8.56 -12.07 -12.35
CA ALA A 76 -9.75 -12.20 -13.20
C ALA A 76 -9.40 -12.69 -14.62
N PRO A 77 -10.25 -13.55 -15.24
CA PRO A 77 -10.05 -14.00 -16.61
C PRO A 77 -10.00 -12.84 -17.61
N VAL A 78 -8.88 -12.69 -18.32
CA VAL A 78 -8.71 -11.66 -19.35
C VAL A 78 -9.15 -12.16 -20.72
N GLY A 79 -9.89 -11.33 -21.47
CA GLY A 79 -10.29 -11.64 -22.85
C GLY A 79 -9.09 -11.77 -23.78
N ALA A 80 -9.22 -12.59 -24.84
CA ALA A 80 -8.12 -13.00 -25.72
C ALA A 80 -7.29 -11.83 -26.30
N VAL A 81 -7.91 -10.69 -26.60
CA VAL A 81 -7.22 -9.48 -27.09
C VAL A 81 -6.28 -8.90 -26.03
N GLU A 82 -6.66 -8.93 -24.76
CA GLU A 82 -5.83 -8.43 -23.66
C GLU A 82 -4.77 -9.46 -23.24
N ALA A 83 -5.09 -10.76 -23.30
CA ALA A 83 -4.10 -11.82 -23.16
C ALA A 83 -2.98 -11.70 -24.23
N PHE A 84 -3.35 -11.44 -25.49
CA PHE A 84 -2.39 -11.21 -26.58
C PHE A 84 -1.53 -9.95 -26.35
N ARG A 85 -2.13 -8.84 -25.91
CA ARG A 85 -1.38 -7.62 -25.54
C ARG A 85 -0.39 -7.88 -24.41
N LEU A 86 -0.81 -8.59 -23.36
CA LEU A 86 0.08 -8.99 -22.26
C LEU A 86 1.23 -9.89 -22.76
N ALA A 87 0.96 -10.85 -23.65
CA ALA A 87 2.00 -11.72 -24.20
C ALA A 87 3.04 -10.92 -25.01
N VAL A 88 2.60 -10.02 -25.91
CA VAL A 88 3.50 -9.14 -26.67
C VAL A 88 4.30 -8.22 -25.74
N ALA A 89 3.65 -7.63 -24.73
CA ALA A 89 4.32 -6.77 -23.75
C ALA A 89 5.32 -7.55 -22.88
N ALA A 90 5.01 -8.79 -22.49
CA ALA A 90 5.88 -9.66 -21.71
C ALA A 90 7.15 -10.09 -22.48
N VAL A 91 7.05 -10.25 -23.79
CA VAL A 91 8.21 -10.61 -24.65
C VAL A 91 9.04 -9.37 -25.03
N VAL A 92 8.41 -8.23 -25.31
CA VAL A 92 9.10 -7.05 -25.88
C VAL A 92 9.38 -5.96 -24.84
N LEU A 93 8.36 -5.55 -24.08
CA LEU A 93 8.40 -4.36 -23.24
C LEU A 93 8.96 -4.65 -21.84
N VAL A 94 8.58 -5.77 -21.23
CA VAL A 94 9.03 -6.15 -19.88
C VAL A 94 10.54 -6.39 -19.82
N PRO A 95 11.20 -7.15 -20.72
CA PRO A 95 12.64 -7.39 -20.61
C PRO A 95 13.46 -6.10 -20.77
N LEU A 96 13.08 -5.25 -21.74
CA LEU A 96 13.67 -3.93 -21.96
C LEU A 96 13.56 -3.05 -20.70
N ARG A 97 12.38 -2.99 -20.08
CA ARG A 97 12.16 -2.18 -18.87
C ARG A 97 12.83 -2.77 -17.62
N VAL A 98 12.92 -4.09 -17.49
CA VAL A 98 13.67 -4.74 -16.41
C VAL A 98 15.16 -4.40 -16.52
N VAL A 99 15.75 -4.51 -17.71
CA VAL A 99 17.16 -4.12 -17.94
C VAL A 99 17.39 -2.64 -17.66
N ALA A 100 16.53 -1.75 -18.18
CA ALA A 100 16.64 -0.31 -17.96
C ALA A 100 16.46 0.07 -16.48
N GLY A 101 15.49 -0.53 -15.78
CA GLY A 101 15.25 -0.29 -14.36
C GLY A 101 16.40 -0.81 -13.48
N MET A 102 16.92 -2.00 -13.78
CA MET A 102 18.09 -2.52 -13.08
C MET A 102 19.33 -1.66 -13.32
N LEU A 103 19.55 -1.14 -14.53
CA LEU A 103 20.62 -0.19 -14.81
C LEU A 103 20.47 1.10 -13.98
N VAL A 104 19.28 1.69 -13.91
CA VAL A 104 19.00 2.88 -13.08
C VAL A 104 19.26 2.60 -11.59
N LEU A 105 18.86 1.44 -11.06
CA LEU A 105 19.13 1.04 -9.68
C LEU A 105 20.62 0.83 -9.40
N VAL A 106 21.34 0.17 -10.32
CA VAL A 106 22.79 -0.06 -10.19
C VAL A 106 23.58 1.25 -10.26
N VAL A 107 23.25 2.13 -11.21
CA VAL A 107 23.87 3.47 -11.31
C VAL A 107 23.62 4.26 -10.02
N TYR A 108 22.39 4.28 -9.49
CA TYR A 108 22.13 5.02 -8.25
C TYR A 108 22.81 4.39 -7.03
N TYR A 109 22.86 3.05 -6.95
CA TYR A 109 23.62 2.34 -5.93
C TYR A 109 25.12 2.68 -5.97
N LEU A 110 25.73 2.75 -7.15
CA LEU A 110 27.14 3.12 -7.31
C LEU A 110 27.39 4.58 -6.90
N VAL A 111 26.51 5.53 -7.27
CA VAL A 111 26.58 6.92 -6.80
C VAL A 111 26.50 6.99 -5.27
N CYS A 112 25.53 6.30 -4.67
CA CYS A 112 25.40 6.19 -3.22
C CYS A 112 26.69 5.62 -2.59
N ARG A 113 27.20 4.50 -3.10
CA ARG A 113 28.40 3.83 -2.57
C ARG A 113 29.64 4.73 -2.63
N VAL A 114 29.90 5.38 -3.76
CA VAL A 114 31.01 6.36 -3.88
C VAL A 114 30.85 7.53 -2.88
N CYS A 115 29.61 7.94 -2.61
CA CYS A 115 29.31 8.95 -1.59
C CYS A 115 29.41 8.43 -0.15
N THR A 116 29.30 7.12 0.11
CA THR A 116 29.45 6.52 1.45
C THR A 116 30.81 5.89 1.74
N LEU A 117 31.70 5.65 0.76
CA LEU A 117 32.95 4.88 0.91
C LEU A 117 33.81 5.20 2.15
N ARG A 118 33.87 6.48 2.59
CA ARG A 118 34.65 6.94 3.76
C ARG A 118 33.82 7.20 5.03
N VAL A 119 32.52 6.96 4.97
CA VAL A 119 31.54 7.14 6.07
C VAL A 119 31.15 5.79 6.66
N GLU A 120 31.36 4.70 5.93
CA GLU A 120 31.17 3.33 6.44
C GLU A 120 32.36 2.88 7.31
N GLU A 121 33.58 3.35 7.03
CA GLU A 121 34.80 3.09 7.83
C GLU A 121 34.70 3.66 9.26
N GLU A 122 34.09 4.84 9.42
CA GLU A 122 33.87 5.47 10.75
C GLU A 122 32.77 4.78 11.58
N ARG A 123 32.02 3.83 11.00
CA ARG A 123 30.72 3.38 11.55
C ARG A 123 30.76 2.05 12.30
N GLU A 124 31.89 1.34 12.34
CA GLU A 124 32.00 0.07 13.07
C GLU A 124 31.84 0.23 14.61
N GLY A 125 31.87 1.46 15.13
CA GLY A 125 31.76 1.77 16.56
C GLY A 125 30.37 2.14 17.11
N GLY A 126 29.26 2.06 16.37
CA GLY A 126 27.96 2.47 16.96
C GLY A 126 26.65 2.17 16.22
N GLU A 127 25.67 1.64 16.97
CA GLU A 127 24.25 1.52 16.57
C GLU A 127 23.48 2.86 16.62
N GLY A 128 24.04 3.93 16.04
CA GLY A 128 23.41 5.25 15.96
C GLY A 128 22.82 5.54 14.57
N ASP A 129 21.51 5.77 14.50
CA ASP A 129 20.65 6.27 13.38
C ASP A 129 21.06 5.99 11.90
N GLY A 130 20.08 5.63 11.07
CA GLY A 130 20.25 5.23 9.67
C GLY A 130 20.66 6.33 8.69
N TYR A 131 20.82 7.57 9.15
CA TYR A 131 21.28 8.70 8.34
C TYR A 131 22.81 8.59 8.12
N ALA A 132 23.24 8.27 6.91
CA ALA A 132 24.61 8.59 6.50
C ALA A 132 24.73 10.12 6.52
N ARG A 133 25.60 10.68 7.39
CA ARG A 133 25.75 12.14 7.54
C ARG A 133 26.56 12.74 6.38
N LEU A 134 25.98 12.62 5.19
CA LEU A 134 26.48 13.24 3.97
C LEU A 134 26.28 14.75 4.10
N GLU A 135 27.37 15.49 3.91
CA GLU A 135 27.38 16.95 3.94
C GLU A 135 28.11 17.50 2.70
N GLY A 136 27.89 18.79 2.42
CA GLY A 136 28.43 19.45 1.23
C GLY A 136 28.11 18.72 -0.08
N TRP A 137 29.11 18.64 -0.96
CA TRP A 137 28.97 18.13 -2.32
C TRP A 137 28.52 16.66 -2.40
N ARG A 138 28.84 15.82 -1.41
CA ARG A 138 28.46 14.38 -1.42
C ARG A 138 26.95 14.22 -1.27
N ARG A 139 26.34 15.01 -0.38
CA ARG A 139 24.88 15.06 -0.23
C ARG A 139 24.23 15.62 -1.47
N GLU A 140 24.73 16.73 -1.99
CA GLU A 140 24.16 17.38 -3.18
C GLU A 140 24.23 16.47 -4.43
N GLY A 141 25.32 15.71 -4.59
CA GLY A 141 25.45 14.68 -5.63
C GLY A 141 24.40 13.58 -5.50
N VAL A 142 24.24 12.99 -4.30
CA VAL A 142 23.20 11.97 -4.02
C VAL A 142 21.80 12.52 -4.28
N VAL A 143 21.50 13.75 -3.86
CA VAL A 143 20.20 14.40 -4.07
C VAL A 143 19.94 14.61 -5.57
N ARG A 144 20.85 15.24 -6.31
CA ARG A 144 20.67 15.54 -7.74
C ARG A 144 20.56 14.27 -8.59
N CYS A 145 21.48 13.33 -8.40
CA CYS A 145 21.45 12.05 -9.09
C CYS A 145 20.19 11.24 -8.71
N GLY A 146 19.84 11.21 -7.43
CA GLY A 146 18.66 10.50 -6.94
C GLY A 146 17.34 11.04 -7.51
N ARG A 147 17.20 12.37 -7.63
CA ARG A 147 16.05 13.00 -8.30
C ARG A 147 15.96 12.60 -9.77
N ALA A 148 17.07 12.73 -10.51
CA ALA A 148 17.12 12.41 -11.94
C ALA A 148 16.87 10.92 -12.20
N LEU A 149 17.46 10.03 -11.40
CA LEU A 149 17.32 8.58 -11.53
C LEU A 149 15.93 8.10 -11.08
N ALA A 150 15.30 8.75 -10.10
CA ALA A 150 13.89 8.52 -9.79
C ALA A 150 12.96 8.92 -10.95
N ARG A 151 13.21 10.08 -11.59
CA ARG A 151 12.45 10.50 -12.78
C ARG A 151 12.66 9.57 -13.98
N ALA A 152 13.87 9.05 -14.15
CA ALA A 152 14.19 8.02 -15.14
C ALA A 152 13.48 6.69 -14.85
N MET A 153 13.40 6.26 -13.58
CA MET A 153 12.63 5.07 -13.19
C MET A 153 11.13 5.23 -13.49
N LEU A 154 10.55 6.40 -13.22
CA LEU A 154 9.17 6.72 -13.61
C LEU A 154 8.96 6.61 -15.13
N PHE A 155 9.90 7.13 -15.93
CA PHE A 155 9.89 6.99 -17.38
C PHE A 155 9.98 5.52 -17.82
N VAL A 156 10.85 4.71 -17.20
CA VAL A 156 10.94 3.26 -17.43
C VAL A 156 9.64 2.55 -17.09
N PHE A 157 8.92 2.98 -16.05
CA PHE A 157 7.59 2.48 -15.70
C PHE A 157 6.44 3.08 -16.55
N GLY A 158 6.73 3.84 -17.60
CA GLY A 158 5.72 4.39 -18.51
C GLY A 158 5.04 5.68 -18.05
N PHE A 159 5.47 6.28 -16.94
CA PHE A 159 5.03 7.61 -16.48
C PHE A 159 5.81 8.69 -17.24
N TYR A 160 5.50 8.82 -18.54
CA TYR A 160 6.19 9.72 -19.45
C TYR A 160 5.89 11.19 -19.13
N TRP A 161 4.62 11.52 -18.89
CA TRP A 161 4.17 12.84 -18.47
C TRP A 161 3.48 12.74 -17.11
N ILE A 162 3.67 13.77 -16.28
CA ILE A 162 3.10 13.90 -14.94
C ILE A 162 2.65 15.37 -14.84
N PRO A 163 1.37 15.69 -15.06
CA PRO A 163 0.86 17.03 -14.81
C PRO A 163 0.80 17.28 -13.29
N GLU A 164 1.26 18.45 -12.89
CA GLU A 164 1.16 18.94 -11.51
C GLU A 164 0.27 20.18 -11.49
N TYR A 165 -0.61 20.26 -10.50
CA TYR A 165 -1.60 21.32 -10.32
C TYR A 165 -1.42 21.96 -8.93
N ASP A 166 -1.22 23.28 -8.89
CA ASP A 166 -1.17 24.02 -7.62
C ASP A 166 -2.55 24.58 -7.28
N CYS A 167 -3.24 24.01 -6.29
CA CYS A 167 -4.44 24.64 -5.73
C CYS A 167 -4.06 25.94 -5.02
N ARG A 168 -4.92 26.96 -5.13
CA ARG A 168 -4.85 28.21 -4.34
C ARG A 168 -6.21 28.43 -3.70
N PHE A 169 -6.25 28.73 -2.40
CA PHE A 169 -7.51 29.04 -1.73
C PHE A 169 -8.04 30.40 -2.20
N PRO A 170 -9.30 30.50 -2.67
CA PRO A 170 -9.88 31.77 -3.10
C PRO A 170 -9.99 32.81 -1.97
N ASP A 171 -10.22 32.34 -0.74
CA ASP A 171 -10.51 33.18 0.43
C ASP A 171 -9.25 33.80 1.08
N ALA A 172 -8.11 33.77 0.37
CA ALA A 172 -7.01 34.68 0.64
C ALA A 172 -7.34 36.07 0.05
N GLU A 173 -8.30 36.77 0.68
CA GLU A 173 -8.59 38.15 0.31
C GLU A 173 -7.31 39.00 0.32
N ASP A 174 -7.17 39.91 -0.65
CA ASP A 174 -6.14 40.97 -0.68
C ASP A 174 -6.39 42.05 0.42
N GLY A 175 -6.88 41.62 1.59
CA GLY A 175 -7.42 42.43 2.68
C GLY A 175 -6.50 42.62 3.88
N HIS A 176 -5.27 42.07 3.86
CA HIS A 176 -4.20 42.44 4.79
C HIS A 176 -2.81 42.28 4.16
N ALA A 177 -2.53 43.08 3.13
CA ALA A 177 -1.19 43.23 2.54
C ALA A 177 -0.26 44.08 3.43
N ASP A 178 -0.03 43.64 4.68
CA ASP A 178 0.97 44.19 5.59
C ASP A 178 1.74 43.08 6.32
N GLN A 179 2.99 43.36 6.69
CA GLN A 179 3.89 42.52 7.48
C GLN A 179 4.18 41.11 6.94
N SER A 180 5.06 41.06 5.94
CA SER A 180 6.43 40.51 6.07
C SER A 180 6.68 39.23 6.91
N LYS A 181 5.73 38.30 7.01
CA LYS A 181 6.00 36.94 7.49
C LYS A 181 6.79 36.21 6.38
N GLU A 182 8.01 35.76 6.69
CA GLU A 182 8.60 34.67 5.89
C GLU A 182 7.59 33.52 5.89
N MET A 183 7.14 33.07 4.71
CA MET A 183 6.26 31.89 4.63
C MET A 183 7.00 30.69 5.22
N GLU A 184 6.60 30.27 6.42
CA GLU A 184 7.35 29.30 7.19
C GLU A 184 7.43 27.98 6.44
N ARG A 185 8.65 27.45 6.30
CA ARG A 185 8.87 26.21 5.55
C ARG A 185 8.07 25.06 6.18
N PRO A 186 7.27 24.30 5.41
CA PRO A 186 6.57 23.15 5.95
C PRO A 186 7.58 22.12 6.48
N GLY A 187 7.32 21.58 7.67
CA GLY A 187 8.20 20.58 8.29
C GLY A 187 8.07 19.19 7.66
N ALA A 188 6.91 18.90 7.07
CA ALA A 188 6.64 17.64 6.40
C ALA A 188 5.78 17.83 5.14
N ILE A 189 5.99 16.95 4.16
CA ILE A 189 5.03 16.66 3.10
C ILE A 189 4.10 15.55 3.61
N VAL A 190 2.80 15.74 3.43
CA VAL A 190 1.76 14.77 3.77
C VAL A 190 1.08 14.33 2.47
N SER A 191 1.19 13.04 2.14
CA SER A 191 0.66 12.47 0.89
C SER A 191 -0.34 11.37 1.16
N ASN A 192 -1.38 11.26 0.33
CA ASN A 192 -2.13 10.01 0.22
C ASN A 192 -1.20 8.89 -0.28
N HIS A 193 -1.55 7.64 0.00
CA HIS A 193 -0.74 6.49 -0.37
C HIS A 193 -1.54 5.51 -1.23
N VAL A 194 -1.08 5.32 -2.47
CA VAL A 194 -1.77 4.53 -3.48
C VAL A 194 -0.84 3.41 -3.98
N SER A 195 0.45 3.70 -4.19
CA SER A 195 1.41 2.74 -4.76
C SER A 195 2.80 2.84 -4.11
N TYR A 196 3.71 1.92 -4.46
CA TYR A 196 5.14 2.17 -4.22
C TYR A 196 5.71 3.21 -5.21
N VAL A 197 5.02 3.47 -6.32
CA VAL A 197 5.38 4.50 -7.32
C VAL A 197 5.38 5.91 -6.71
N ASP A 198 4.53 6.16 -5.70
CA ASP A 198 4.46 7.40 -4.93
C ASP A 198 5.85 7.83 -4.41
N ILE A 199 6.65 6.86 -3.98
CA ILE A 199 8.01 7.08 -3.45
C ILE A 199 8.93 7.61 -4.56
N LEU A 200 8.82 7.07 -5.78
CA LEU A 200 9.61 7.53 -6.93
C LEU A 200 9.20 8.93 -7.37
N TYR A 201 7.91 9.24 -7.35
CA TYR A 201 7.42 10.59 -7.61
C TYR A 201 8.05 11.59 -6.63
N HIS A 202 7.83 11.40 -5.32
CA HIS A 202 8.36 12.30 -4.29
C HIS A 202 9.89 12.35 -4.29
N MET A 203 10.59 11.24 -4.57
CA MET A 203 12.05 11.24 -4.78
C MET A 203 12.47 12.14 -5.96
N SER A 204 11.70 12.18 -7.06
CA SER A 204 12.01 13.02 -8.21
C SER A 204 11.68 14.51 -8.00
N ALA A 205 10.54 14.79 -7.35
CA ALA A 205 10.00 16.14 -7.19
C ALA A 205 10.61 16.92 -6.01
N SER A 206 10.79 16.29 -4.85
CA SER A 206 11.25 16.96 -3.61
C SER A 206 12.46 16.29 -2.94
N PHE A 207 12.71 15.00 -3.21
CA PHE A 207 13.75 14.18 -2.55
C PHE A 207 13.71 14.24 -1.00
N PRO A 208 12.58 13.82 -0.39
CA PRO A 208 12.40 13.88 1.06
C PRO A 208 13.04 12.66 1.76
N SER A 209 13.13 12.72 3.09
CA SER A 209 13.38 11.53 3.92
C SER A 209 12.07 10.80 4.27
N PHE A 210 12.07 9.48 4.22
CA PHE A 210 10.87 8.64 4.34
C PHE A 210 10.79 7.87 5.67
N VAL A 211 9.61 7.34 6.00
CA VAL A 211 9.42 6.34 7.08
C VAL A 211 9.18 4.95 6.45
N ALA A 212 10.20 4.11 6.42
CA ALA A 212 10.22 2.83 5.69
C ALA A 212 10.13 1.61 6.62
N LYS A 213 9.66 0.45 6.12
CA LYS A 213 9.73 -0.81 6.89
C LYS A 213 11.18 -1.24 7.10
N ARG A 214 11.54 -1.78 8.27
CA ARG A 214 12.88 -2.32 8.60
C ARG A 214 13.37 -3.41 7.62
N SER A 215 12.47 -4.10 6.92
CA SER A 215 12.82 -5.03 5.83
C SER A 215 13.42 -4.34 4.59
N VAL A 216 13.07 -3.09 4.30
CA VAL A 216 13.60 -2.34 3.14
C VAL A 216 15.11 -2.12 3.25
N ALA A 217 15.61 -1.92 4.47
CA ALA A 217 17.05 -1.79 4.76
C ALA A 217 17.87 -3.05 4.42
N ARG A 218 17.21 -4.22 4.26
CA ARG A 218 17.82 -5.51 3.94
C ARG A 218 17.74 -5.89 2.45
N LEU A 219 17.07 -5.09 1.63
CA LEU A 219 16.96 -5.36 0.19
C LEU A 219 18.29 -5.05 -0.52
N PRO A 220 18.76 -5.88 -1.47
CA PRO A 220 19.96 -5.59 -2.25
C PRO A 220 19.76 -4.30 -3.06
N LEU A 221 20.84 -3.52 -3.20
CA LEU A 221 20.88 -2.15 -3.77
C LEU A 221 20.06 -1.12 -2.97
N VAL A 222 18.75 -1.36 -2.81
CA VAL A 222 17.77 -0.48 -2.15
C VAL A 222 18.10 -0.23 -0.67
N GLY A 223 18.74 -1.18 0.02
CA GLY A 223 19.16 -1.04 1.42
C GLY A 223 20.24 0.04 1.64
N LEU A 224 21.13 0.28 0.67
CA LEU A 224 22.08 1.40 0.74
C LEU A 224 21.42 2.71 0.33
N ILE A 225 20.63 2.69 -0.74
CA ILE A 225 19.89 3.86 -1.24
C ILE A 225 18.97 4.44 -0.14
N SER A 226 18.25 3.59 0.61
CA SER A 226 17.35 4.01 1.69
C SER A 226 18.07 4.55 2.93
N LYS A 227 19.33 4.15 3.18
CA LYS A 227 20.20 4.83 4.18
C LYS A 227 20.64 6.21 3.69
N CYS A 228 20.96 6.34 2.40
CA CYS A 228 21.37 7.62 1.80
C CYS A 228 20.23 8.63 1.68
N LEU A 229 18.98 8.16 1.52
CA LEU A 229 17.75 8.95 1.67
C LEU A 229 17.45 9.35 3.14
N GLY A 230 18.19 8.80 4.10
CA GLY A 230 17.96 9.07 5.52
C GLY A 230 16.69 8.44 6.08
N CYS A 231 16.19 7.32 5.53
CA CYS A 231 14.92 6.74 5.96
C CYS A 231 14.91 6.37 7.45
N ILE A 232 13.83 6.70 8.16
CA ILE A 232 13.55 6.14 9.49
C ILE A 232 12.99 4.73 9.27
N PHE A 233 13.69 3.71 9.78
CA PHE A 233 13.27 2.31 9.63
C PHE A 233 12.41 1.84 10.81
N VAL A 234 11.15 1.53 10.52
CA VAL A 234 10.17 1.08 11.52
C VAL A 234 9.90 -0.42 11.39
N GLN A 235 9.82 -1.11 12.52
CA GLN A 235 9.25 -2.45 12.62
C GLN A 235 7.78 -2.28 13.05
N ARG A 236 6.84 -2.86 12.30
CA ARG A 236 5.39 -2.65 12.51
C ARG A 236 4.70 -3.88 13.13
N GLU A 237 5.50 -4.89 13.44
CA GLU A 237 5.09 -6.21 13.92
C GLU A 237 5.25 -6.35 15.45
N SER A 238 6.10 -5.53 16.09
CA SER A 238 6.35 -5.58 17.53
C SER A 238 5.45 -4.61 18.32
N LYS A 239 4.82 -5.11 19.39
CA LYS A 239 4.06 -4.32 20.37
C LYS A 239 4.96 -3.68 21.45
N THR A 240 6.27 -3.57 21.18
CA THR A 240 7.29 -3.11 22.14
C THR A 240 7.34 -1.58 22.25
N SER A 241 8.06 -1.10 23.28
CA SER A 241 8.23 0.32 23.64
C SER A 241 8.81 1.21 22.53
N ASP A 242 9.45 0.62 21.52
CA ASP A 242 10.16 1.28 20.40
C ASP A 242 9.29 2.30 19.65
N PHE A 243 7.97 2.13 19.64
CA PHE A 243 7.04 3.04 18.97
C PHE A 243 7.12 4.48 19.50
N LYS A 244 7.46 4.67 20.79
CA LYS A 244 7.72 6.01 21.35
C LYS A 244 8.98 6.64 20.74
N GLY A 245 10.06 5.87 20.57
CA GLY A 245 11.29 6.33 19.95
C GLY A 245 11.11 6.72 18.48
N VAL A 246 10.36 5.93 17.72
CA VAL A 246 9.98 6.26 16.33
C VAL A 246 9.22 7.58 16.25
N SER A 247 8.21 7.79 17.11
CA SER A 247 7.44 9.03 17.09
C SER A 247 8.28 10.25 17.47
N GLY A 248 9.23 10.10 18.40
CA GLY A 248 10.20 11.14 18.76
C GLY A 248 11.11 11.53 17.59
N ALA A 249 11.76 10.54 16.97
CA ALA A 249 12.67 10.77 15.84
C ALA A 249 11.98 11.37 14.60
N VAL A 250 10.72 11.02 14.35
CA VAL A 250 9.89 11.69 13.33
C VAL A 250 9.66 13.15 13.72
N THR A 251 9.21 13.41 14.95
CA THR A 251 8.89 14.76 15.46
C THR A 251 10.09 15.69 15.38
N GLU A 252 11.25 15.24 15.87
CA GLU A 252 12.52 15.98 15.86
C GLU A 252 12.95 16.37 14.44
N ARG A 253 12.83 15.46 13.48
CA ARG A 253 13.22 15.72 12.08
C ARG A 253 12.25 16.63 11.35
N ILE A 254 10.95 16.56 11.63
CA ILE A 254 9.95 17.52 11.10
C ILE A 254 10.24 18.93 11.63
N GLN A 255 10.53 19.07 12.93
CA GLN A 255 10.91 20.35 13.54
C GLN A 255 12.24 20.87 12.97
N ARG A 256 13.25 20.01 12.81
CA ARG A 256 14.51 20.37 12.14
C ARG A 256 14.29 20.81 10.69
N ALA A 257 13.43 20.15 9.94
CA ALA A 257 13.11 20.52 8.55
C ALA A 257 12.43 21.89 8.45
N HIS A 258 11.49 22.18 9.34
CA HIS A 258 10.82 23.48 9.46
C HIS A 258 11.81 24.60 9.82
N GLN A 259 12.64 24.38 10.85
CA GLN A 259 13.59 25.38 11.37
C GLN A 259 14.82 25.61 10.48
N GLN A 260 15.30 24.59 9.76
CA GLN A 260 16.56 24.65 9.01
C GLN A 260 16.29 24.46 7.51
N LYS A 261 16.42 25.54 6.73
CA LYS A 261 16.25 25.54 5.26
C LYS A 261 17.09 24.45 4.54
N ASN A 262 18.25 24.09 5.11
CA ASN A 262 19.15 23.04 4.60
C ASN A 262 18.84 21.59 5.04
N ALA A 263 17.93 21.37 5.99
CA ALA A 263 17.50 20.01 6.39
C ALA A 263 16.53 19.42 5.34
N PRO A 264 16.52 18.09 5.11
CA PRO A 264 15.56 17.46 4.21
C PRO A 264 14.16 17.49 4.84
N MET A 265 13.12 17.78 4.05
CA MET A 265 11.74 17.60 4.50
C MET A 265 11.43 16.11 4.69
N MET A 266 10.57 15.77 5.64
CA MET A 266 10.05 14.41 5.76
C MET A 266 8.81 14.22 4.89
N LEU A 267 8.70 13.09 4.20
CA LEU A 267 7.44 12.64 3.61
C LEU A 267 6.78 11.63 4.55
N LEU A 268 5.50 11.87 4.84
CA LEU A 268 4.65 10.93 5.56
C LEU A 268 3.40 10.56 4.77
N PHE A 269 3.12 9.26 4.77
CA PHE A 269 1.88 8.65 4.30
C PHE A 269 1.04 8.33 5.56
N PRO A 270 0.19 9.25 6.06
CA PRO A 270 -0.40 9.16 7.39
C PRO A 270 -1.41 8.01 7.54
N GLU A 271 -2.03 7.57 6.45
CA GLU A 271 -2.83 6.34 6.35
C GLU A 271 -2.01 5.12 6.80
N GLY A 272 -0.71 5.11 6.50
CA GLY A 272 0.25 4.06 6.84
C GLY A 272 0.07 2.76 6.07
N THR A 273 -0.84 2.70 5.10
CA THR A 273 -0.95 1.65 4.08
C THR A 273 -1.54 2.26 2.80
N THR A 274 -1.45 1.54 1.69
CA THR A 274 -1.98 1.94 0.37
C THR A 274 -3.49 1.67 0.23
N THR A 275 -4.21 2.52 -0.48
CA THR A 275 -5.59 2.28 -0.95
C THR A 275 -5.61 1.90 -2.44
N ASN A 276 -6.80 1.77 -3.02
CA ASN A 276 -7.03 1.66 -4.47
C ASN A 276 -6.92 3.00 -5.23
N GLY A 277 -6.79 4.12 -4.52
CA GLY A 277 -6.69 5.47 -5.09
C GLY A 277 -7.97 6.31 -5.00
N ASP A 278 -9.14 5.71 -4.74
CA ASP A 278 -10.42 6.43 -4.68
C ASP A 278 -10.79 6.89 -3.25
N TYR A 279 -10.07 6.40 -2.24
CA TYR A 279 -10.38 6.58 -0.82
C TYR A 279 -9.18 7.09 0.00
N LEU A 280 -9.48 7.83 1.09
CA LEU A 280 -8.54 8.18 2.17
C LEU A 280 -8.91 7.48 3.49
N LEU A 281 -7.96 6.73 4.05
CA LEU A 281 -8.07 6.09 5.37
C LEU A 281 -7.84 7.10 6.52
N PRO A 282 -8.05 6.73 7.80
CA PRO A 282 -7.79 7.62 8.93
C PRO A 282 -6.30 7.96 9.08
N PHE A 283 -6.01 9.26 9.19
CA PHE A 283 -4.65 9.77 9.28
C PHE A 283 -4.05 9.57 10.67
N LYS A 284 -2.85 8.98 10.73
CA LYS A 284 -2.09 8.82 11.97
C LYS A 284 -1.38 10.12 12.34
N THR A 285 -1.38 10.43 13.63
CA THR A 285 -0.88 11.70 14.21
C THR A 285 0.63 11.95 14.05
N GLY A 286 1.41 11.01 13.49
CA GLY A 286 2.88 11.06 13.47
C GLY A 286 3.50 12.28 12.76
N ALA A 287 2.85 12.83 11.72
CA ALA A 287 3.29 14.09 11.10
C ALA A 287 2.90 15.33 11.93
N PHE A 288 1.79 15.22 12.65
CA PHE A 288 1.02 16.33 13.21
C PHE A 288 1.43 16.66 14.67
N ILE A 289 1.97 15.68 15.41
CA ILE A 289 2.56 15.85 16.76
C ILE A 289 3.64 16.95 16.79
N ALA A 290 4.34 17.19 15.66
CA ALA A 290 5.39 18.18 15.56
C ALA A 290 4.92 19.64 15.64
N LYS A 291 3.61 19.91 15.53
CA LYS A 291 2.97 21.25 15.53
C LYS A 291 3.39 22.19 14.38
N ALA A 292 4.32 21.79 13.53
CA ALA A 292 4.77 22.53 12.35
C ALA A 292 3.71 22.52 11.22
N PRO A 293 3.75 23.48 10.28
CA PRO A 293 2.96 23.44 9.05
C PRO A 293 3.32 22.22 8.19
N VAL A 294 2.35 21.72 7.42
CA VAL A 294 2.54 20.61 6.47
C VAL A 294 2.20 21.02 5.05
N GLN A 295 2.86 20.39 4.08
CA GLN A 295 2.57 20.50 2.65
C GLN A 295 1.70 19.31 2.22
N PRO A 296 0.38 19.47 2.00
CA PRO A 296 -0.46 18.38 1.51
C PRO A 296 -0.22 18.18 0.01
N VAL A 297 -0.12 16.93 -0.43
CA VAL A 297 0.02 16.54 -1.84
C VAL A 297 -0.87 15.35 -2.12
N ILE A 298 -1.62 15.40 -3.21
CA ILE A 298 -2.55 14.34 -3.63
C ILE A 298 -2.03 13.72 -4.93
N LEU A 299 -1.80 12.42 -4.91
CA LEU A 299 -1.42 11.62 -6.06
C LEU A 299 -2.66 10.88 -6.58
N ARG A 300 -3.01 11.08 -7.84
CA ARG A 300 -4.10 10.37 -8.52
C ARG A 300 -3.52 9.56 -9.68
N TYR A 301 -4.01 8.34 -9.89
CA TYR A 301 -3.51 7.45 -10.93
C TYR A 301 -4.63 7.10 -11.94
N PRO A 302 -4.91 7.96 -12.94
CA PRO A 302 -5.86 7.62 -13.99
C PRO A 302 -5.44 6.36 -14.75
N TYR A 303 -6.39 5.45 -14.99
CA TYR A 303 -6.13 4.20 -15.72
C TYR A 303 -7.20 3.87 -16.75
N LYS A 304 -6.82 3.04 -17.73
CA LYS A 304 -7.72 2.48 -18.75
C LYS A 304 -7.84 0.95 -18.71
N ARG A 305 -6.93 0.26 -17.99
CA ARG A 305 -6.87 -1.21 -17.91
C ARG A 305 -6.30 -1.71 -16.60
N PHE A 306 -5.09 -1.29 -16.25
CA PHE A 306 -4.41 -1.63 -14.99
C PHE A 306 -4.40 -0.41 -14.08
N ASN A 307 -4.87 -0.55 -12.84
CA ASN A 307 -4.73 0.49 -11.82
C ASN A 307 -3.34 0.37 -11.14
N PRO A 308 -2.44 1.38 -11.24
CA PRO A 308 -1.12 1.38 -10.60
C PRO A 308 -1.12 1.37 -9.06
N ALA A 309 -2.30 1.48 -8.42
CA ALA A 309 -2.46 1.29 -6.99
C ALA A 309 -2.00 -0.10 -6.54
N TRP A 310 -1.47 -0.23 -5.32
CA TRP A 310 -0.99 -1.48 -4.76
C TRP A 310 -1.75 -1.83 -3.49
N GLU A 311 -3.04 -2.17 -3.60
CA GLU A 311 -3.89 -2.53 -2.47
C GLU A 311 -3.64 -3.98 -1.98
N SER A 312 -4.07 -5.01 -2.70
CA SER A 312 -4.02 -6.43 -2.32
C SER A 312 -3.12 -7.28 -3.22
N MET A 313 -2.93 -6.88 -4.48
CA MET A 313 -2.20 -7.66 -5.48
C MET A 313 -0.77 -8.02 -5.03
N SER A 314 -0.32 -9.24 -5.33
CA SER A 314 1.06 -9.66 -5.04
C SER A 314 2.07 -8.78 -5.79
N GLY A 315 3.16 -8.39 -5.11
CA GLY A 315 4.12 -7.41 -5.65
C GLY A 315 4.74 -7.82 -6.99
N ALA A 316 5.01 -9.12 -7.20
CA ALA A 316 5.55 -9.63 -8.46
C ALA A 316 4.55 -9.48 -9.63
N ARG A 317 3.26 -9.79 -9.41
CA ARG A 317 2.22 -9.57 -10.43
C ARG A 317 1.99 -8.10 -10.70
N HIS A 318 1.96 -7.28 -9.64
CA HIS A 318 1.79 -5.83 -9.77
C HIS A 318 2.91 -5.20 -10.61
N VAL A 319 4.18 -5.53 -10.32
CA VAL A 319 5.33 -5.11 -11.14
C VAL A 319 5.18 -5.57 -12.58
N PHE A 320 4.84 -6.85 -12.81
CA PHE A 320 4.65 -7.38 -14.17
C PHE A 320 3.57 -6.61 -14.95
N LEU A 321 2.37 -6.44 -14.39
CA LEU A 321 1.27 -5.73 -15.06
C LEU A 321 1.56 -4.24 -15.28
N LEU A 322 2.25 -3.58 -14.34
CA LEU A 322 2.71 -2.19 -14.50
C LEU A 322 3.72 -2.08 -15.65
N LEU A 323 4.70 -2.98 -15.72
CA LEU A 323 5.70 -3.01 -16.79
C LEU A 323 5.12 -3.37 -18.16
N CYS A 324 4.00 -4.12 -18.21
CA CYS A 324 3.27 -4.40 -19.44
C CYS A 324 2.47 -3.20 -20.00
N GLN A 325 2.12 -2.18 -19.18
CA GLN A 325 1.41 -1.00 -19.71
C GLN A 325 2.37 -0.05 -20.43
N PHE A 326 2.15 0.20 -21.72
CA PHE A 326 2.98 1.13 -22.49
C PHE A 326 3.01 2.54 -21.87
N VAL A 327 1.85 3.11 -21.50
CA VAL A 327 1.74 4.37 -20.75
C VAL A 327 1.02 4.10 -19.43
N ASN A 328 1.53 4.69 -18.35
CA ASN A 328 0.82 4.83 -17.08
C ASN A 328 0.69 6.34 -16.76
N TYR A 329 -0.38 6.74 -16.08
CA TYR A 329 -0.66 8.15 -15.77
C TYR A 329 -0.59 8.38 -14.26
N LEU A 330 -0.01 9.52 -13.89
CA LEU A 330 0.04 10.04 -12.51
C LEU A 330 -0.23 11.54 -12.61
N GLU A 331 -1.25 12.01 -11.91
CA GLU A 331 -1.59 13.42 -11.73
C GLU A 331 -1.27 13.82 -10.30
N VAL A 332 -0.75 15.02 -10.10
CA VAL A 332 -0.34 15.53 -8.79
C VAL A 332 -1.07 16.83 -8.50
N ILE A 333 -1.68 16.94 -7.31
CA ILE A 333 -2.30 18.17 -6.83
C ILE A 333 -1.56 18.59 -5.56
N HIS A 334 -0.85 19.71 -5.63
CA HIS A 334 -0.26 20.36 -4.46
C HIS A 334 -1.30 21.30 -3.86
N LEU A 335 -1.61 21.15 -2.57
CA LEU A 335 -2.46 22.10 -1.86
C LEU A 335 -1.59 23.22 -1.25
N PRO A 336 -2.15 24.38 -0.86
CA PRO A 336 -1.40 25.35 -0.07
C PRO A 336 -0.88 24.74 1.24
N VAL A 337 0.23 25.27 1.75
CA VAL A 337 0.79 24.86 3.05
C VAL A 337 -0.26 25.04 4.14
N TYR A 338 -0.57 23.96 4.86
CA TYR A 338 -1.53 23.97 5.95
C TYR A 338 -0.85 24.40 7.24
N TYR A 339 -1.27 25.53 7.78
CA TYR A 339 -0.81 26.07 9.06
C TYR A 339 -1.80 25.67 10.17
N PRO A 340 -1.40 24.87 11.18
CA PRO A 340 -2.31 24.44 12.22
C PRO A 340 -2.71 25.59 13.14
N SER A 341 -4.00 25.66 13.46
CA SER A 341 -4.54 26.53 14.51
C SER A 341 -4.01 26.14 15.91
N GLU A 342 -4.14 27.03 16.90
CA GLU A 342 -3.76 26.70 18.29
C GLU A 342 -4.57 25.53 18.89
N GLN A 343 -5.76 25.23 18.36
CA GLN A 343 -6.51 24.02 18.75
C GLN A 343 -5.84 22.76 18.18
N GLU A 344 -5.46 22.78 16.91
CA GLU A 344 -4.79 21.67 16.21
C GLU A 344 -3.36 21.44 16.69
N LYS A 345 -2.65 22.50 17.09
CA LYS A 345 -1.37 22.42 17.79
C LYS A 345 -1.50 21.73 19.16
N ASN A 346 -2.70 21.64 19.74
CA ASN A 346 -2.93 20.99 21.03
C ASN A 346 -3.65 19.62 20.91
N ASP A 347 -4.43 19.38 19.84
CA ASP A 347 -4.87 18.04 19.45
C ASP A 347 -4.37 17.66 18.04
N ALA A 348 -3.31 16.84 18.02
CA ALA A 348 -2.75 16.28 16.79
C ALA A 348 -3.70 15.31 16.05
N LYS A 349 -4.78 14.81 16.68
CA LYS A 349 -5.84 14.06 15.98
C LYS A 349 -6.77 14.99 15.21
N LEU A 350 -7.17 16.11 15.81
CA LEU A 350 -7.93 17.17 15.15
C LEU A 350 -7.17 17.68 13.92
N TYR A 351 -5.88 18.01 14.08
CA TYR A 351 -4.99 18.41 12.99
C TYR A 351 -4.95 17.36 11.87
N ALA A 352 -4.68 16.10 12.21
CA ALA A 352 -4.66 15.00 11.25
C ALA A 352 -6.00 14.82 10.51
N ASN A 353 -7.13 14.99 11.20
CA ASN A 353 -8.46 14.82 10.64
C ASN A 353 -8.87 16.01 9.75
N ASN A 354 -8.46 17.23 10.07
CA ASN A 354 -8.77 18.41 9.25
C ASN A 354 -7.97 18.41 7.95
N VAL A 355 -6.66 18.10 8.00
CA VAL A 355 -5.86 17.90 6.78
C VAL A 355 -6.38 16.74 5.94
N ARG A 356 -6.84 15.64 6.57
CA ARG A 356 -7.53 14.53 5.89
C ARG A 356 -8.80 14.99 5.16
N LYS A 357 -9.65 15.79 5.80
CA LYS A 357 -10.88 16.33 5.19
C LYS A 357 -10.57 17.27 4.02
N LEU A 358 -9.59 18.16 4.18
CA LEU A 358 -9.14 19.04 3.11
C LEU A 358 -8.67 18.22 1.89
N MET A 359 -7.80 17.23 2.10
CA MET A 359 -7.35 16.35 1.02
C MET A 359 -8.47 15.50 0.40
N ALA A 360 -9.53 15.19 1.15
CA ALA A 360 -10.72 14.51 0.63
C ALA A 360 -11.56 15.42 -0.29
N VAL A 361 -11.78 16.67 0.11
CA VAL A 361 -12.51 17.67 -0.68
C VAL A 361 -11.75 18.02 -1.96
N GLU A 362 -10.51 18.50 -1.84
CA GLU A 362 -9.70 18.95 -2.98
C GLU A 362 -9.32 17.81 -3.94
N GLY A 363 -9.14 16.60 -3.41
CA GLY A 363 -8.84 15.41 -4.22
C GLY A 363 -10.06 14.72 -4.83
N ASN A 364 -11.27 15.10 -4.41
CA ASN A 364 -12.51 14.34 -4.62
C ASN A 364 -12.35 12.86 -4.22
N LEU A 365 -11.85 12.61 -3.00
CA LEU A 365 -11.54 11.29 -2.45
C LEU A 365 -12.51 10.92 -1.31
N ILE A 366 -12.94 9.65 -1.27
CA ILE A 366 -13.95 9.20 -0.32
C ILE A 366 -13.31 8.89 1.04
N LEU A 367 -13.84 9.45 2.13
CA LEU A 367 -13.41 9.12 3.49
C LEU A 367 -13.91 7.71 3.87
N SER A 368 -13.01 6.88 4.42
CA SER A 368 -13.37 5.58 5.00
C SER A 368 -12.64 5.33 6.31
N ASP A 369 -13.30 4.76 7.32
CA ASP A 369 -12.71 4.56 8.65
C ASP A 369 -11.99 3.20 8.80
N LEU A 370 -11.86 2.45 7.71
CA LEU A 370 -11.07 1.22 7.65
C LEU A 370 -9.55 1.52 7.68
N GLY A 371 -8.74 0.56 8.12
CA GLY A 371 -7.29 0.71 8.20
C GLY A 371 -6.52 -0.57 7.85
N LEU A 372 -5.25 -0.60 8.29
CA LEU A 372 -4.31 -1.69 7.98
C LEU A 372 -4.71 -3.05 8.59
N ALA A 373 -5.55 -3.09 9.64
CA ALA A 373 -6.04 -4.35 10.18
C ALA A 373 -7.13 -4.93 9.27
N GLU A 374 -8.07 -4.08 8.86
CA GLU A 374 -9.20 -4.37 7.98
C GLU A 374 -8.68 -4.81 6.60
N LYS A 375 -7.63 -4.13 6.10
CA LYS A 375 -6.92 -4.50 4.88
C LYS A 375 -6.30 -5.91 4.93
N ARG A 376 -5.79 -6.33 6.09
CA ARG A 376 -5.24 -7.70 6.27
C ARG A 376 -6.36 -8.74 6.28
N VAL A 377 -7.51 -8.43 6.89
CA VAL A 377 -8.70 -9.30 6.85
C VAL A 377 -9.21 -9.45 5.41
N TYR A 378 -9.36 -8.35 4.68
CA TYR A 378 -9.73 -8.35 3.26
C TYR A 378 -8.78 -9.21 2.39
N HIS A 379 -7.47 -8.97 2.50
CA HIS A 379 -6.47 -9.74 1.77
C HIS A 379 -6.49 -11.24 2.14
N ALA A 380 -6.71 -11.57 3.41
CA ALA A 380 -6.83 -12.97 3.85
C ALA A 380 -8.10 -13.64 3.31
N ALA A 381 -9.24 -12.95 3.35
CA ALA A 381 -10.52 -13.44 2.82
C ALA A 381 -10.45 -13.68 1.30
N LEU A 382 -9.90 -12.74 0.53
CA LEU A 382 -9.70 -12.92 -0.91
C LEU A 382 -8.81 -14.12 -1.24
N ASN A 383 -7.69 -14.32 -0.53
CA ASN A 383 -6.85 -15.52 -0.74
C ASN A 383 -7.57 -16.82 -0.30
N GLY A 384 -8.47 -16.75 0.70
CA GLY A 384 -9.29 -17.90 1.10
C GLY A 384 -10.27 -18.31 0.01
N LEU A 385 -10.99 -17.35 -0.57
CA LEU A 385 -11.98 -17.57 -1.64
C LEU A 385 -11.32 -17.99 -2.97
N LEU A 386 -10.23 -17.33 -3.36
CA LEU A 386 -9.51 -17.59 -4.62
C LEU A 386 -8.63 -18.86 -4.58
N CYS A 387 -8.58 -19.56 -3.43
CA CYS A 387 -8.04 -20.92 -3.31
C CYS A 387 -9.14 -22.00 -3.29
N GLN A 388 -10.42 -21.62 -3.39
CA GLN A 388 -11.58 -22.52 -3.47
C GLN A 388 -12.22 -22.55 -4.87
N SER A 389 -11.80 -21.64 -5.75
CA SER A 389 -12.18 -21.50 -7.17
C SER A 389 -11.13 -22.10 -8.10
#